data_AF-A0A0J9E8N7-F1
#
_entry.id   AF-A0A0J9E8N7-F1
#
_cell.length_a   1.000
_cell.length_b   1.000
_cell.length_c   1.000
_cell.angle_alpha   90.00
_cell.angle_beta   90.00
_cell.angle_gamma   90.00
#
_symmetry.space_group_name_H-M   'P 1'
#
loop_
_entity.id
_entity.type
_entity.pdbx_description
1 polymer ?
#
loop_
_entity_poly.entity_id
_entity_poly.type
_entity_poly.pdbx_seq_one_letter_code
_entity_poly.pdbx_strand_id
1 'polypeptide(L)'
;MVDGRIGVRSGHGVVHLSEASVHLESGEALAADAVIYATGYGDMTDWAAKLIDQDTATRIGPCWGYGSGTKGDPGPWIGELRNMWVETAQPGLWFTGGNLSQARYFSRLLALQLAKRHRA
;
A
#
# COMPACT_ATOMS: atom_id res chain seq x y z
N MET A 1 -31.31 7.10 -14.59
CA MET A 1 -31.16 7.64 -15.96
C MET A 1 -29.68 7.94 -16.17
N VAL A 2 -29.08 7.46 -17.26
CA VAL A 2 -27.72 7.80 -17.67
C VAL A 2 -27.87 8.83 -18.79
N ASP A 3 -27.46 10.07 -18.56
CA ASP A 3 -27.66 11.19 -19.50
C ASP A 3 -26.45 11.44 -20.42
N GLY A 4 -25.47 10.53 -20.41
CA GLY A 4 -24.32 10.56 -21.32
C GLY A 4 -23.23 11.58 -20.98
N ARG A 5 -23.33 12.27 -19.83
CA ARG A 5 -22.34 13.29 -19.43
C ARG A 5 -21.00 12.71 -19.00
N ILE A 6 -20.95 11.43 -18.62
CA ILE A 6 -19.73 10.77 -18.16
C ILE A 6 -19.17 9.93 -19.29
N GLY A 7 -18.04 10.37 -19.84
CA GLY A 7 -17.25 9.58 -20.77
C GLY A 7 -16.43 8.53 -20.03
N VAL A 8 -16.49 7.28 -20.47
CA VAL A 8 -15.62 6.19 -19.98
C VAL A 8 -14.67 5.79 -21.09
N ARG A 9 -13.39 5.65 -20.76
CA ARG A 9 -12.35 5.06 -21.61
C ARG A 9 -11.73 3.91 -20.84
N SER A 10 -11.92 2.69 -21.35
CA SER A 10 -11.45 1.45 -20.71
C SER A 10 -10.42 0.78 -21.61
N GLY A 11 -9.45 0.08 -20.99
CA GLY A 11 -8.39 -0.63 -21.73
C GLY A 11 -7.32 0.29 -22.34
N HIS A 12 -7.27 1.55 -21.94
CA HIS A 12 -6.26 2.51 -22.40
C HIS A 12 -5.54 3.15 -21.21
N GLY A 13 -4.22 3.02 -21.12
CA GLY A 13 -3.41 3.73 -20.15
C GLY A 13 -3.23 5.21 -20.50
N VAL A 14 -2.80 5.99 -19.50
CA VAL A 14 -2.36 7.39 -19.70
C VAL A 14 -0.87 7.39 -20.03
N VAL A 15 -0.50 8.03 -21.14
CA VAL A 15 0.88 8.12 -21.62
C VAL A 15 1.59 9.34 -21.04
N HIS A 16 0.98 10.52 -21.20
CA HIS A 16 1.50 11.79 -20.67
C HIS A 16 0.39 12.83 -20.54
N LEU A 17 0.71 13.92 -19.84
CA LEU A 17 -0.13 15.11 -19.74
C LEU A 17 0.48 16.25 -20.55
N SER A 18 -0.37 17.07 -21.16
CA SER A 18 -0.03 18.41 -21.63
C SER A 18 -0.80 19.45 -20.82
N GLU A 19 -0.53 20.73 -21.05
CA GLU A 19 -1.13 21.84 -20.29
C GLU A 19 -2.66 21.76 -20.17
N ALA A 20 -3.35 21.30 -21.21
CA ALA A 20 -4.82 21.23 -21.26
C ALA A 20 -5.38 19.82 -21.56
N SER A 21 -4.56 18.77 -21.60
CA SER A 21 -5.02 17.45 -22.06
C SER A 21 -4.35 16.24 -21.41
N VAL A 22 -5.10 15.13 -21.34
CA VAL A 22 -4.62 13.78 -21.01
C VAL A 22 -4.47 12.98 -22.31
N HIS A 23 -3.29 12.41 -22.56
CA HIS A 23 -3.03 11.61 -23.76
C HIS A 23 -3.08 10.12 -23.42
N LEU A 24 -3.90 9.38 -24.15
CA LEU A 24 -4.13 7.95 -23.94
C LEU A 24 -3.31 7.09 -24.91
N GLU A 25 -3.07 5.84 -24.55
CA GLU A 25 -2.40 4.85 -25.41
C GLU A 25 -3.16 4.57 -26.72
N SER A 26 -4.46 4.86 -26.77
CA SER A 26 -5.26 4.80 -28.00
C SER A 26 -4.86 5.85 -29.05
N GLY A 27 -4.05 6.84 -28.67
CA GLY A 27 -3.78 8.04 -29.45
C GLY A 27 -4.80 9.18 -29.24
N GLU A 28 -5.83 8.96 -28.42
CA GLU A 28 -6.81 10.01 -28.08
C GLU A 28 -6.21 11.03 -27.11
N ALA A 29 -6.50 12.31 -27.35
CA ALA A 29 -6.21 13.40 -26.42
C ALA A 29 -7.52 13.94 -25.83
N LEU A 30 -7.67 13.84 -24.51
CA LEU A 30 -8.85 14.30 -23.78
C LEU A 30 -8.56 15.66 -23.16
N ALA A 31 -9.30 16.70 -23.57
CA ALA A 31 -9.22 18.01 -22.93
C ALA A 31 -9.74 17.94 -21.48
N ALA A 32 -9.02 18.56 -20.54
CA ALA A 32 -9.41 18.59 -19.14
C ALA A 32 -8.91 19.86 -18.46
N ASP A 33 -9.79 20.54 -17.72
CA ASP A 33 -9.41 21.67 -16.87
C ASP A 33 -8.75 21.22 -15.55
N ALA A 34 -9.01 19.97 -15.14
CA ALA A 34 -8.44 19.35 -13.95
C ALA A 34 -8.26 17.84 -14.14
N VAL A 35 -7.19 17.30 -13.56
CA VAL A 35 -6.88 15.87 -13.57
C VAL A 35 -6.78 15.36 -12.13
N ILE A 36 -7.56 14.33 -11.81
CA ILE A 36 -7.56 13.68 -10.49
C ILE A 36 -6.91 12.32 -10.61
N TYR A 37 -5.76 12.14 -9.96
CA TYR A 37 -5.08 10.84 -9.88
C TYR A 37 -5.74 9.95 -8.84
N ALA A 38 -6.60 9.05 -9.31
CA ALA A 38 -7.20 7.98 -8.52
C ALA A 38 -6.48 6.64 -8.74
N THR A 39 -5.16 6.66 -8.93
CA THR A 39 -4.32 5.50 -9.30
C THR A 39 -3.89 4.64 -8.11
N GLY A 40 -4.41 4.89 -6.91
CA GLY A 40 -4.07 4.18 -5.69
C GLY A 40 -2.72 4.60 -5.08
N TYR A 41 -2.23 3.78 -4.15
CA TYR A 41 -0.96 3.96 -3.43
C TYR A 41 -0.07 2.73 -3.63
N GLY A 42 1.25 2.92 -3.55
CA GLY A 42 2.21 1.81 -3.55
C GLY A 42 2.24 1.01 -2.23
N ASP A 43 2.89 -0.14 -2.25
CA ASP A 43 3.06 -1.01 -1.08
C ASP A 43 4.04 -0.38 -0.07
N MET A 44 3.83 -0.61 1.24
CA MET A 44 4.81 -0.23 2.27
C MET A 44 6.15 -0.96 2.09
N THR A 45 6.13 -2.17 1.54
CA THR A 45 7.33 -2.95 1.22
C THR A 45 8.20 -2.22 0.19
N ASP A 46 7.59 -1.59 -0.82
CA ASP A 46 8.30 -0.78 -1.80
C ASP A 46 8.91 0.47 -1.17
N TRP A 47 8.23 1.06 -0.18
CA TRP A 47 8.79 2.17 0.59
C TRP A 47 9.98 1.74 1.45
N ALA A 48 9.93 0.54 2.05
CA ALA A 48 11.07 0.00 2.78
C ALA A 48 12.30 -0.17 1.85
N ALA A 49 12.08 -0.65 0.62
CA ALA A 49 13.14 -0.77 -0.38
C ALA A 49 13.77 0.58 -0.77
N LYS A 50 12.93 1.62 -0.93
CA LYS A 50 13.36 2.96 -1.33
C LYS A 50 14.03 3.75 -0.21
N LEU A 51 13.56 3.60 1.04
CA LEU A 51 14.00 4.41 2.17
C LEU A 51 15.13 3.76 2.98
N ILE A 52 15.21 2.43 2.99
CA ILE A 52 16.21 1.67 3.75
C ILE A 52 17.15 0.98 2.76
N ASP A 53 16.74 -0.18 2.22
CA ASP A 53 17.44 -0.92 1.17
C ASP A 53 16.59 -2.13 0.71
N GLN A 54 16.97 -2.71 -0.44
CA GLN A 54 16.28 -3.86 -1.04
C GLN A 54 16.40 -5.15 -0.20
N ASP A 55 17.51 -5.33 0.52
CA ASP A 55 17.74 -6.53 1.32
C ASP A 55 16.80 -6.56 2.54
N THR A 56 16.58 -5.41 3.15
CA THR A 56 15.64 -5.19 4.25
C THR A 56 14.20 -5.43 3.78
N ALA A 57 13.82 -4.87 2.63
CA ALA A 57 12.50 -5.09 2.04
C ALA A 57 12.23 -6.58 1.73
N THR A 58 13.23 -7.25 1.16
CA THR A 58 13.17 -8.69 0.88
C THR A 58 13.04 -9.50 2.17
N ARG A 59 13.75 -9.12 3.22
CA ARG A 59 13.72 -9.80 4.52
C ARG A 59 12.36 -9.68 5.18
N ILE A 60 11.76 -8.49 5.24
CA ILE A 60 10.46 -8.30 5.87
C ILE A 60 9.33 -8.97 5.07
N GLY A 61 9.40 -8.97 3.74
CA GLY A 61 8.33 -9.45 2.88
C GLY A 61 7.10 -8.54 2.85
N PRO A 62 5.96 -9.01 2.30
CA PRO A 62 4.77 -8.19 2.10
C PRO A 62 4.22 -7.58 3.39
N CYS A 63 3.87 -6.31 3.32
CA CYS A 63 3.06 -5.62 4.34
C CYS A 63 1.59 -5.67 3.92
N TRP A 64 0.69 -5.80 4.89
CA TRP A 64 -0.74 -6.01 4.66
C TRP A 64 -1.10 -7.35 3.98
N GLY A 65 -2.40 -7.60 3.88
CA GLY A 65 -2.95 -8.93 3.62
C GLY A 65 -2.99 -9.77 4.91
N TYR A 66 -3.71 -10.88 4.87
CA TYR A 66 -3.78 -11.81 6.01
C TYR A 66 -2.62 -12.81 5.96
N GLY A 67 -2.25 -13.39 7.09
CA GLY A 67 -1.45 -14.62 7.16
C GLY A 67 -2.34 -15.86 7.22
N SER A 68 -3.13 -16.12 6.18
CA SER A 68 -4.19 -17.14 6.22
C SER A 68 -3.69 -18.58 6.04
N GLY A 69 -2.47 -18.77 5.54
CA GLY A 69 -1.94 -20.11 5.22
C GLY A 69 -2.69 -20.80 4.08
N THR A 70 -3.50 -20.07 3.32
CA THR A 70 -4.25 -20.60 2.18
C THR A 70 -3.43 -20.54 0.88
N LYS A 71 -3.95 -21.16 -0.19
CA LYS A 71 -3.30 -21.13 -1.51
C LYS A 71 -3.18 -19.67 -1.99
N GLY A 72 -1.94 -19.20 -2.19
CA GLY A 72 -1.64 -17.80 -2.56
C GLY A 72 -1.27 -16.90 -1.38
N ASP A 73 -1.30 -17.44 -0.17
CA ASP A 73 -0.93 -16.78 1.07
C ASP A 73 -0.13 -17.73 1.98
N PRO A 74 1.02 -18.23 1.49
CA PRO A 74 1.92 -19.01 2.33
C PRO A 74 2.47 -18.11 3.45
N GLY A 75 2.77 -18.72 4.60
CA GLY A 75 3.32 -18.03 5.75
C GLY A 75 4.68 -17.34 5.49
N PRO A 76 5.36 -16.84 6.53
CA PRO A 76 5.25 -17.27 7.92
C PRO A 76 4.17 -16.54 8.74
N TRP A 77 3.44 -15.58 8.17
CA TRP A 77 2.41 -14.83 8.89
C TRP A 77 1.21 -15.72 9.24
N ILE A 78 0.62 -15.51 10.42
CA ILE A 78 -0.45 -16.35 10.97
C ILE A 78 -1.61 -15.47 11.43
N GLY A 79 -2.80 -15.68 10.86
CA GLY A 79 -4.09 -15.17 11.32
C GLY A 79 -4.32 -13.66 11.22
N GLU A 80 -3.26 -12.86 11.28
CA GLU A 80 -3.29 -11.40 11.40
C GLU A 80 -2.75 -10.71 10.14
N LEU A 81 -2.84 -9.37 10.14
CA LEU A 81 -2.28 -8.55 9.07
C LEU A 81 -0.75 -8.69 9.00
N ARG A 82 -0.22 -9.03 7.82
CA ARG A 82 1.22 -9.27 7.63
C ARG A 82 2.05 -8.04 7.98
N ASN A 83 3.06 -8.20 8.84
CA ASN A 83 4.04 -7.19 9.24
C ASN A 83 3.47 -5.90 9.86
N MET A 84 2.17 -5.84 10.17
CA MET A 84 1.53 -4.65 10.71
C MET A 84 1.36 -4.75 12.22
N TRP A 85 1.90 -3.79 12.98
CA TRP A 85 1.88 -3.73 14.46
C TRP A 85 2.49 -4.94 15.18
N VAL A 86 3.31 -5.71 14.49
CA VAL A 86 4.05 -6.87 15.02
C VAL A 86 5.53 -6.74 14.69
N GLU A 87 6.37 -7.48 15.40
CA GLU A 87 7.79 -7.59 15.04
C GLU A 87 7.94 -8.15 13.63
N THR A 88 8.70 -7.45 12.80
CA THR A 88 9.04 -7.90 11.44
C THR A 88 10.26 -8.81 11.48
N ALA A 89 10.54 -9.50 10.37
CA ALA A 89 11.77 -10.29 10.23
C ALA A 89 13.06 -9.42 10.22
N GLN A 90 12.94 -8.10 10.12
CA GLN A 90 14.05 -7.16 10.32
C GLN A 90 14.08 -6.70 11.79
N PRO A 91 15.12 -7.05 12.57
CA PRO A 91 15.24 -6.60 13.95
C PRO A 91 15.25 -5.07 14.03
N GLY A 92 14.46 -4.52 14.96
CA GLY A 92 14.40 -3.07 15.16
C GLY A 92 13.42 -2.33 14.25
N LEU A 93 12.68 -3.03 13.37
CA LEU A 93 11.73 -2.42 12.45
C LEU A 93 10.30 -2.91 12.73
N TRP A 94 9.37 -1.95 12.86
CA TRP A 94 7.93 -2.17 13.04
C TRP A 94 7.15 -1.22 12.13
N PHE A 95 6.04 -1.70 11.57
CA PHE A 95 5.13 -0.86 10.79
C PHE A 95 3.85 -0.53 11.55
N THR A 96 3.37 0.69 11.35
CA THR A 96 2.05 1.16 11.78
C THR A 96 1.40 1.85 10.59
N GLY A 97 0.07 1.76 10.45
CA GLY A 97 -0.64 2.34 9.32
C GLY A 97 -2.15 2.23 9.43
N GLY A 98 -2.84 2.15 8.30
CA GLY A 98 -4.29 1.96 8.27
C GLY A 98 -5.06 3.22 8.70
N ASN A 99 -6.37 3.05 8.86
CA ASN A 99 -7.23 4.16 9.26
C ASN A 99 -7.13 4.44 10.77
N LEU A 100 -7.80 5.52 11.21
CA LEU A 100 -7.79 5.95 12.61
C LEU A 100 -8.24 4.86 13.59
N SER A 101 -9.19 3.99 13.19
CA SER A 101 -9.68 2.90 14.05
C SER A 101 -8.57 1.87 14.30
N GLN A 102 -7.93 1.41 13.21
CA GLN A 102 -6.83 0.43 13.29
C GLN A 102 -5.65 1.02 14.06
N ALA A 103 -5.19 2.21 13.67
CA ALA A 103 -4.06 2.87 14.32
C ALA A 103 -4.31 3.08 15.82
N ARG A 104 -5.51 3.54 16.22
CA ARG A 104 -5.88 3.73 17.63
C ARG A 104 -5.83 2.43 18.42
N TYR A 105 -6.41 1.35 17.88
CA TYR A 105 -6.50 0.08 18.57
C TYR A 105 -5.12 -0.59 18.70
N PHE A 106 -4.41 -0.76 17.59
CA PHE A 106 -3.19 -1.56 17.56
C PHE A 106 -1.96 -0.84 18.12
N SER A 107 -1.93 0.50 18.16
CA SER A 107 -0.80 1.24 18.77
C SER A 107 -0.56 0.85 20.23
N ARG A 108 -1.62 0.60 21.00
CA ARG A 108 -1.49 0.13 22.38
C ARG A 108 -0.89 -1.27 22.45
N LEU A 109 -1.29 -2.18 21.55
CA LEU A 109 -0.75 -3.54 21.49
C LEU A 109 0.73 -3.54 21.09
N LEU A 110 1.11 -2.72 20.11
CA LEU A 110 2.50 -2.53 19.71
C LEU A 110 3.34 -1.94 20.87
N ALA A 111 2.83 -0.92 21.56
CA ALA A 111 3.53 -0.33 22.71
C ALA A 111 3.80 -1.36 23.82
N LEU A 112 2.87 -2.28 24.09
CA LEU A 112 3.09 -3.37 25.04
C LEU A 112 4.16 -4.37 24.58
N GLN A 113 4.22 -4.70 23.29
CA GLN A 113 5.28 -5.54 22.72
C GLN A 113 6.65 -4.87 22.90
N LEU A 114 6.76 -3.58 22.57
CA LEU A 114 7.99 -2.79 22.73
C LEU A 114 8.39 -2.69 24.21
N ALA A 115 7.44 -2.39 25.10
CA ALA A 115 7.70 -2.33 26.54
C ALA A 115 8.23 -3.66 27.09
N LYS A 116 7.68 -4.81 26.65
CA LYS A 116 8.19 -6.13 27.00
C LYS A 116 9.61 -6.35 26.49
N ARG A 117 9.91 -5.92 25.25
CA ARG A 117 11.24 -6.07 24.63
C ARG A 117 12.32 -5.23 25.31
N HIS A 118 11.97 -4.02 25.75
CA HIS A 118 12.93 -3.04 26.29
C HIS A 118 12.97 -2.96 27.81
N ARG A 119 12.17 -3.76 28.53
CA ARG A 119 12.37 -3.96 29.97
C ARG A 119 13.57 -4.89 30.17
N ALA A 120 14.71 -4.28 30.52
CA ALA A 120 15.85 -4.95 31.14
C ALA A 120 15.55 -5.25 32.62
#